data_AF-A0A969HUS9-F1
#
_entry.id   AF-A0A969HUS9-F1
#
_cell.length_a   1.000
_cell.length_b   1.000
_cell.length_c   1.000
_cell.angle_alpha   90.00
_cell.angle_beta   90.00
_cell.angle_gamma   90.00
#
_symmetry.space_group_name_H-M   'P 1'
#
loop_
_entity.id
_entity.type
_entity.pdbx_description
1 polymer ?
#
loop_
_entity_poly.entity_id
_entity_poly.type
_entity_poly.pdbx_seq_one_letter_code
_entity_poly.pdbx_strand_id
1 'polypeptide(L)' 'MVETLKWLSSEDGIGLFVVEQKLTVATALATRILIMVNGQVALETTAAALRTDEDAQQRFLGVSPVEA' A
#
# COMPACT_ATOMS: atom_id res chain seq x y z
N MET A 1 0.53 16.05 0.77
CA MET A 1 -0.56 15.21 0.21
C MET A 1 -0.88 14.02 1.12
N VAL A 2 0.07 13.09 1.35
CA VAL A 2 -0.16 11.92 2.24
C VAL A 2 -0.67 12.33 3.63
N GLU A 3 -0.06 13.36 4.22
CA GLU A 3 -0.41 13.85 5.55
C GLU A 3 -1.84 14.43 5.64
N THR A 4 -2.27 15.17 4.63
CA THR A 4 -3.65 15.70 4.54
C THR A 4 -4.68 14.58 4.47
N LEU A 5 -4.40 13.51 3.72
CA LEU A 5 -5.30 12.35 3.60
C LEU A 5 -5.39 11.55 4.91
N LYS A 6 -4.27 11.42 5.63
CA LYS A 6 -4.25 10.80 6.96
C LYS A 6 -5.06 11.59 7.99
N TRP A 7 -4.97 12.92 7.93
CA TRP A 7 -5.73 13.78 8.81
C TRP A 7 -7.25 13.58 8.62
N LEU A 8 -7.73 13.60 7.37
CA LEU A 8 -9.14 13.35 7.02
C LEU A 8 -9.64 11.98 7.49
N SER A 9 -8.82 10.93 7.38
CA SER A 9 -9.24 9.60 7.82
C SER A 9 -9.29 9.44 9.34
N SER A 10 -8.43 10.17 10.06
CA SER A 10 -8.23 9.97 11.50
C SER A 10 -9.12 10.87 12.35
N GLU A 11 -9.27 12.14 11.97
CA GLU A 11 -10.01 13.14 12.76
C GLU A 11 -11.49 13.16 12.41
N ASP A 12 -11.85 13.05 11.12
CA ASP A 12 -13.24 13.14 10.66
C ASP A 12 -13.93 11.76 10.55
N GLY A 13 -13.20 10.67 10.82
CA GLY A 13 -13.71 9.30 10.72
C GLY A 13 -14.12 8.89 9.30
N ILE A 14 -13.60 9.58 8.28
CA ILE A 14 -13.97 9.37 6.88
C ILE A 14 -13.28 8.10 6.36
N GLY A 15 -14.09 7.16 5.85
CA GLY A 15 -13.57 6.00 5.12
C GLY A 15 -12.93 6.42 3.81
N LEU A 16 -11.63 6.18 3.66
CA LEU A 16 -10.86 6.57 2.48
C LEU A 16 -10.52 5.35 1.61
N PHE A 17 -10.87 5.44 0.32
CA PHE A 17 -10.43 4.49 -0.70
C PHE A 17 -9.54 5.23 -1.71
N VAL A 18 -8.27 4.84 -1.78
CA VAL A 18 -7.28 5.49 -2.66
C VAL A 18 -6.76 4.48 -3.67
N VAL A 19 -6.70 4.90 -4.94
CA VAL A 19 -6.03 4.15 -6.00
C VAL A 19 -4.70 4.84 -6.28
N GLU A 20 -3.61 4.11 -6.09
CA GLU A 20 -2.25 4.60 -6.28
C GLU A 20 -1.46 3.65 -7.17
N GLN A 21 -0.67 4.21 -8.09
CA GLN A 21 0.32 3.43 -8.85
C GLN A 21 1.59 3.19 -8.03
N LYS A 22 1.86 4.03 -7.03
CA LYS A 22 3.03 3.91 -6.16
C LYS A 22 2.64 3.18 -4.88
N LEU A 23 3.04 1.92 -4.79
CA LEU A 23 2.69 1.06 -3.67
C LEU A 23 3.35 1.53 -2.34
N THR A 24 4.47 2.27 -2.38
CA THR A 24 5.02 2.98 -1.20
C THR A 24 4.06 4.04 -0.64
N VAL A 25 3.31 4.73 -1.50
CA VAL A 25 2.31 5.72 -1.08
C VAL A 25 1.09 5.01 -0.49
N ALA A 26 0.62 3.94 -1.14
CA ALA A 26 -0.50 3.13 -0.65
C ALA A 26 -0.22 2.53 0.73
N THR A 27 0.97 1.97 0.95
CA THR A 27 1.40 1.40 2.24
C THR A 27 1.62 2.43 3.34
N ALA A 28 1.85 3.68 2.98
CA ALA A 28 1.92 4.78 3.93
C ALA A 28 0.54 5.27 4.36
N LEU A 29 -0.48 5.17 3.49
CA LEU A 29 -1.83 5.71 3.68
C LEU A 29 -2.85 4.72 4.23
N ALA A 30 -2.78 3.46 3.79
CA ALA A 30 -3.85 2.49 4.01
C ALA A 30 -3.40 1.32 4.88
N THR A 31 -4.27 0.88 5.79
CA THR A 31 -4.05 -0.36 6.56
C THR A 31 -4.30 -1.60 5.72
N ARG A 32 -5.35 -1.58 4.89
CA ARG A 32 -5.74 -2.66 3.96
C ARG A 32 -5.37 -2.26 2.54
N ILE A 33 -4.80 -3.20 1.79
CA ILE A 33 -4.30 -2.99 0.42
C ILE A 33 -4.86 -4.08 -0.48
N LEU A 34 -5.40 -3.66 -1.64
CA LEU A 34 -5.73 -4.53 -2.75
C LEU A 34 -4.75 -4.26 -3.88
N ILE A 35 -4.01 -5.27 -4.31
CA ILE A 35 -3.10 -5.16 -5.45
C ILE A 35 -3.83 -5.67 -6.68
N MET A 36 -3.96 -4.80 -7.67
CA MET A 36 -4.59 -5.13 -8.95
C MET A 36 -3.52 -5.38 -10.02
N VAL A 37 -3.64 -6.51 -10.70
CA VAL A 37 -2.80 -6.87 -11.86
C VAL A 37 -3.73 -7.30 -12.98
N ASN A 38 -3.57 -6.71 -14.16
CA ASN A 38 -4.39 -7.03 -15.35
C ASN A 38 -5.91 -6.97 -15.09
N GLY A 39 -6.35 -5.98 -14.31
CA GLY A 39 -7.77 -5.78 -13.99
C GLY A 39 -8.35 -6.74 -12.95
N GLN A 40 -7.52 -7.59 -12.32
CA GLN A 40 -7.96 -8.51 -11.27
C GLN A 40 -7.23 -8.25 -9.96
N VAL A 41 -7.92 -8.43 -8.83
CA VAL A 41 -7.28 -8.38 -7.51
C VAL A 41 -6.42 -9.62 -7.37
N ALA A 42 -5.10 -9.43 -7.44
CA ALA A 42 -4.11 -10.49 -7.34
C ALA A 42 -3.74 -10.80 -5.89
N LEU A 43 -3.84 -9.79 -5.01
CA LEU A 43 -3.55 -9.94 -3.58
C LEU A 43 -4.41 -8.97 -2.77
N GLU A 44 -4.95 -9.48 -1.67
CA GLU A 44 -5.47 -8.68 -0.57
C GLU A 44 -4.53 -8.85 0.63
N THR A 45 -4.04 -7.75 1.18
CA THR A 45 -3.06 -7.76 2.27
C THR A 45 -3.18 -6.52 3.15
N THR A 46 -2.29 -6.39 4.13
CA THR A 46 -2.12 -5.17 4.92
C THR A 46 -0.79 -4.50 4.60
N ALA A 47 -0.70 -3.20 4.84
CA ALA A 47 0.58 -2.49 4.72
C ALA A 47 1.65 -3.06 5.66
N ALA A 48 1.25 -3.59 6.83
CA ALA A 48 2.17 -4.24 7.76
C ALA A 48 2.73 -5.54 7.19
N ALA A 49 1.86 -6.44 6.71
CA ALA A 49 2.27 -7.71 6.13
C ALA A 49 3.14 -7.51 4.86
N LEU A 50 2.78 -6.57 4.00
CA LEU A 50 3.53 -6.28 2.79
C LEU A 50 4.94 -5.70 3.07
N ARG A 51 5.13 -5.03 4.21
CA ARG A 51 6.45 -4.52 4.63
C ARG A 51 7.39 -5.60 5.15
N THR A 52 6.88 -6.77 5.50
CA THR A 52 7.69 -7.88 6.03
C THR A 52 7.82 -9.05 5.05
N ASP A 53 7.20 -8.95 3.87
CA ASP A 53 7.16 -10.01 2.85
C ASP A 53 8.06 -9.61 1.67
N GLU A 54 9.34 -9.98 1.74
CA GLU A 54 10.36 -9.62 0.75
C GLU A 54 9.99 -10.09 -0.67
N ASP A 55 9.40 -11.28 -0.81
CA ASP A 55 8.95 -11.81 -2.10
C ASP A 55 7.83 -10.94 -2.70
N ALA A 56 6.84 -10.57 -1.88
CA ALA A 56 5.78 -9.67 -2.31
C ALA A 56 6.32 -8.26 -2.63
N GLN A 57 7.32 -7.77 -1.90
CA GLN A 57 7.98 -6.50 -2.21
C GLN A 57 8.70 -6.55 -3.55
N GLN A 58 9.51 -7.57 -3.81
CA GLN A 58 10.19 -7.69 -5.10
C GLN A 58 9.18 -7.81 -6.25
N ARG A 59 8.11 -8.58 -6.04
CA ARG A 59 7.07 -8.81 -7.05
C ARG A 59 6.20 -7.60 -7.35
N PHE A 60 5.87 -6.78 -6.34
CA PHE A 60 4.87 -5.71 -6.48
C PHE A 60 5.40 -4.30 -6.25
N LEU A 61 6.43 -4.11 -5.42
CA LEU A 61 7.13 -2.82 -5.25
C LEU A 61 8.29 -2.64 -6.25
N GLY A 62 8.79 -3.74 -6.83
CA GLY A 62 9.96 -3.70 -7.72
C GLY A 62 11.23 -3.23 -6.99
N VAL A 63 11.31 -3.44 -5.68
CA VAL A 63 12.52 -3.15 -4.90
C VAL A 63 13.51 -4.30 -5.10
N SER A 64 14.70 -3.99 -5.61
CA SER A 64 15.84 -4.91 -5.52
C SER A 64 16.24 -5.05 -4.04
N PRO A 65 16.76 -6.20 -3.60
CA PRO A 65 17.31 -6.33 -2.25
C PRO A 65 18.32 -5.20 -2.04
N VAL A 66 18.19 -4.46 -0.94
CA VAL A 66 19.26 -3.57 -0.48
C VAL A 66 20.39 -4.50 -0.06
N GLU A 67 21.44 -4.57 -0.87
CA GLU A 67 22.68 -5.27 -0.50
C GLU A 67 23.18 -4.69 0.85
N ALA A 68 23.41 -5.59 1.81
CA ALA A 68 23.78 -5.29 3.19
C ALA A 68 25.22 -4.79 3.34
#